data_AF-A0A151SFI1-F1
#
_entry.id   AF-A0A151SFI1-F1
#
_cell.length_a   1.000
_cell.length_b   1.000
_cell.length_c   1.000
_cell.angle_alpha   90.00
_cell.angle_beta   90.00
_cell.angle_gamma   90.00
#
_symmetry.space_group_name_H-M   'P 1'
#
loop_
_entity.id
_entity.type
_entity.pdbx_description
1 polymer ?
#
loop_
_entity_poly.entity_id
_entity_poly.type
_entity_poly.pdbx_seq_one_letter_code
_entity_poly.pdbx_strand_id
1 'polypeptide(L)' 'MILKVDRFTSIHSRGRYGTICIKVDLKEKLLSAIEARGEKFLLEYEGLHLINFSCGNYGHKMSQCSKIREEA' A
#
# COMPACT_ATOMS: atom_id res chain seq x y z
N MET A 1 -9.84 -2.32 3.89
CA MET A 1 -8.44 -2.75 4.13
C MET A 1 -7.81 -1.81 5.15
N ILE A 2 -7.43 -2.34 6.31
CA ILE A 2 -6.70 -1.60 7.35
C ILE A 2 -5.23 -1.97 7.15
N LEU A 3 -4.44 -1.06 6.58
CA LEU A 3 -2.99 -1.23 6.54
C LEU A 3 -2.47 -1.02 7.96
N LYS A 4 -2.02 -2.11 8.60
CA LYS A 4 -1.28 -2.01 9.85
C LYS A 4 0.06 -1.35 9.52
N VAL A 5 0.19 -0.08 9.91
CA VAL A 5 1.47 0.60 9.93
C VAL A 5 2.25 -0.03 11.07
N ASP A 6 3.24 -0.86 10.72
CA ASP A 6 4.13 -1.46 11.71
C ASP A 6 4.96 -0.34 12.35
N ARG A 7 4.70 -0.07 13.63
CA ARG A 7 5.36 1.00 14.39
C ARG A 7 6.83 0.67 14.71
N PHE A 8 7.30 -0.54 14.42
CA PHE A 8 8.62 -1.02 14.85
C PHE A 8 9.75 -0.75 13.85
N THR A 9 9.48 -0.26 12.64
CA THR A 9 10.53 0.25 11.74
C THR A 9 11.06 1.65 12.13
N SER A 10 10.54 2.26 13.20
CA SER A 10 10.76 3.68 13.51
C SER A 10 11.70 4.01 14.68
N ILE A 11 12.48 3.06 15.22
CA ILE A 11 13.17 3.29 16.51
C ILE A 11 14.71 3.19 16.50
N HIS A 12 15.36 2.91 15.36
CA HIS A 12 16.80 2.64 15.36
C HIS A 12 17.70 3.52 14.48
N SER A 13 17.32 4.77 14.22
CA SER A 13 18.31 5.77 13.85
C SER A 13 17.95 7.13 14.48
N ARG A 14 18.89 7.69 15.25
CA ARG A 14 18.80 8.99 15.91
C ARG A 14 18.92 10.14 14.88
N GLY A 15 17.99 10.19 13.92
CA GLY A 15 17.74 11.31 13.03
C GLY A 15 16.23 11.48 12.91
N ARG A 16 15.71 12.71 13.00
CA ARG A 16 14.27 12.99 12.96
C ARG A 16 13.72 12.79 11.54
N TYR A 17 13.49 11.54 11.14
CA TYR A 17 12.78 11.22 9.90
C TYR A 17 11.29 11.03 10.20
N GLY A 18 10.43 11.76 9.48
CA GLY A 18 8.99 11.55 9.53
C GLY A 18 8.56 10.56 8.47
N THR A 19 7.72 9.60 8.81
CA THR A 19 7.08 8.69 7.84
C THR A 19 5.75 9.29 7.37
N ILE A 20 5.48 9.25 6.07
CA ILE A 20 4.18 9.63 5.50
C ILE A 20 3.40 8.34 5.19
N CYS A 21 2.20 8.23 5.74
CA CYS A 21 1.27 7.15 5.40
C CYS A 21 0.21 7.70 4.45
N ILE A 22 0.09 7.10 3.28
CA ILE A 22 -0.96 7.41 2.32
C ILE A 22 -1.95 6.26 2.23
N LYS A 23 -3.24 6.58 2.13
CA LYS A 23 -4.27 5.60 1.81
C LYS A 23 -4.37 5.50 0.30
N VAL A 24 -4.05 4.34 -0.25
CA VAL A 24 -4.15 4.06 -1.69
C VAL A 24 -5.36 3.19 -1.93
N ASP A 25 -6.20 3.58 -2.89
CA ASP A 25 -7.25 2.70 -3.40
C ASP A 25 -6.63 1.79 -4.48
N LEU A 26 -6.72 0.49 -4.26
CA LEU A 26 -6.14 -0.52 -5.16
C LEU A 26 -7.07 -0.86 -6.33
N LYS A 27 -8.30 -0.37 -6.33
CA LYS A 27 -9.22 -0.46 -7.48
C LYS A 27 -8.93 0.59 -8.55
N GLU A 28 -8.27 1.68 -8.14
CA GLU A 28 -7.86 2.77 -9.01
C GLU A 28 -6.42 2.60 -9.47
N LYS A 29 -6.00 3.39 -10.46
CA LYS A 29 -4.62 3.38 -10.94
C LYS A 29 -3.68 3.89 -9.84
N LEU A 30 -2.59 3.14 -9.60
CA LEU A 30 -1.56 3.53 -8.65
C LEU A 30 -0.90 4.87 -9.05
N LEU A 31 -0.71 5.74 -8.05
CA LEU A 31 -0.04 7.03 -8.21
C LEU A 31 1.46 6.83 -8.42
N SER A 32 2.05 7.42 -9.45
CA SER A 32 3.50 7.38 -9.68
C SER A 32 4.28 8.42 -8.87
N ALA A 33 3.60 9.46 -8.36
CA ALA A 33 4.20 10.52 -7.57
C ALA A 33 3.15 11.19 -6.68
N ILE A 34 3.60 11.82 -5.60
CA ILE A 34 2.81 12.74 -4.77
C ILE A 34 3.52 14.08 -4.67
N GLU A 35 2.77 15.12 -4.37
CA GLU A 35 3.33 16.43 -4.02
C GLU A 35 3.10 16.67 -2.53
N ALA A 36 4.15 17.03 -1.80
CA ALA A 36 4.08 17.37 -0.39
C ALA A 36 5.02 18.54 -0.11
N ARG A 37 4.53 19.57 0.60
CA ARG A 37 5.31 20.78 0.91
C ARG A 37 5.88 21.50 -0.32
N GLY A 38 5.19 21.41 -1.47
CA GLY A 38 5.64 22.00 -2.74
C GLY A 38 6.70 21.20 -3.49
N GLU A 39 7.12 20.05 -2.94
CA GLU A 39 8.10 19.17 -3.55
C GLU A 39 7.42 17.92 -4.09
N LYS A 40 7.87 17.45 -5.26
CA LYS A 40 7.37 16.23 -5.90
C LYS A 40 8.20 15.01 -5.47
N PHE A 41 7.53 14.02 -4.91
CA PHE A 41 8.12 12.75 -4.51
C PHE A 41 7.67 11.65 -5.46
N LEU A 42 8.61 10.95 -6.09
CA LEU A 42 8.33 9.76 -6.87
C LEU A 42 8.03 8.59 -5.93
N LEU A 43 7.07 7.75 -6.33
CA LEU A 43 6.64 6.60 -5.55
C LEU A 43 7.15 5.31 -6.19
N GLU A 44 7.80 4.49 -5.39
CA GLU A 44 8.08 3.09 -5.70
C GLU A 44 7.25 2.21 -4.78
N TYR A 45 6.57 1.22 -5.37
CA TYR A 45 5.75 0.28 -4.63
C TYR A 45 6.45 -1.05 -4.52
N GLU A 46 6.79 -1.44 -3.30
CA GLU A 46 7.28 -2.77 -3.02
C GLU A 46 6.11 -3.75 -2.80
N GLY A 47 6.31 -5.02 -3.16
CA GLY A 47 5.33 -6.06 -2.84
C GLY A 47 4.02 -5.99 -3.62
N LEU A 48 3.95 -5.27 -4.74
CA LEU A 48 2.75 -5.22 -5.59
C LEU A 48 2.27 -6.62 -6.02
N HIS A 49 3.17 -7.57 -6.17
CA HIS A 49 2.87 -8.98 -6.50
C HIS A 49 2.10 -9.73 -5.40
N LEU A 50 2.01 -9.17 -4.19
CA LEU A 50 1.24 -9.70 -3.06
C LEU A 50 -0.17 -9.09 -3.00
N ILE A 51 -0.46 -8.12 -3.86
CA ILE A 51 -1.76 -7.48 -3.99
C ILE A 51 -2.57 -8.18 -5.08
N ASN A 52 -3.79 -8.55 -4.75
CA ASN A 52 -4.78 -8.89 -5.75
C ASN A 52 -5.58 -7.64 -6.14
N PHE A 53 -5.27 -7.08 -7.31
CA PHE A 53 -5.93 -5.89 -7.85
C PHE A 53 -7.40 -6.11 -8.22
N SER A 54 -7.83 -7.33 -8.57
CA SER A 54 -9.24 -7.57 -8.91
C SER A 54 -10.15 -7.53 -7.68
N CYS A 55 -9.69 -8.02 -6.52
CA CYS A 55 -10.49 -7.99 -5.29
C CYS A 55 -10.05 -6.91 -4.28
N GLY A 56 -9.02 -6.11 -4.63
CA GLY A 56 -8.52 -4.97 -3.85
C GLY A 56 -7.94 -5.34 -2.48
N ASN A 57 -7.50 -6.59 -2.32
CA ASN A 57 -7.04 -7.13 -1.05
C ASN A 57 -5.56 -7.55 -1.13
N TYR A 58 -4.82 -7.26 -0.07
CA TYR A 58 -3.42 -7.70 0.10
C TYR A 58 -3.34 -9.08 0.76
N GLY A 59 -2.30 -9.85 0.43
CA GLY A 59 -1.90 -11.06 1.17
C GLY A 59 -2.33 -12.38 0.52
N HIS A 60 -2.84 -12.37 -0.71
CA HIS A 60 -3.14 -13.59 -1.46
C HIS A 60 -3.10 -13.34 -2.98
N LYS A 61 -2.84 -14.41 -3.74
CA LYS A 61 -2.89 -14.38 -5.20
C LYS A 61 -4.33 -14.44 -5.70
N MET A 62 -4.55 -14.06 -6.96
CA MET A 62 -5.86 -14.17 -7.63
C MET A 62 -6.53 -15.52 -7.45
N SER A 63 -5.77 -16.59 -7.66
CA SER A 63 -6.22 -17.97 -7.52
C SER A 63 -6.67 -18.37 -6.11
N GLN A 64 -6.34 -17.56 -5.11
CA GLN A 64 -6.63 -17.79 -3.70
C GLN A 64 -7.59 -16.73 -3.12
N CYS A 65 -8.18 -15.85 -3.96
CA CYS A 65 -9.13 -14.85 -3.46
C CYS A 65 -10.49 -15.47 -3.13
N SER A 66 -10.81 -15.49 -1.84
CA SER A 66 -12.07 -16.06 -1.31
C SER A 66 -13.31 -15.27 -1.74
N LYS A 67 -13.16 -13.98 -2.11
CA LYS A 67 -14.27 -13.12 -2.54
C LYS A 67 -14.88 -13.51 -3.88
N ILE A 68 -14.18 -14.30 -4.70
CA ILE A 68 -14.73 -14.83 -5.96
C ILE A 68 -15.91 -15.80 -5.69
N ARG A 69 -16.08 -16.25 -4.43
CA ARG A 69 -17.14 -17.18 -4.03
C ARG A 69 -18.40 -16.52 -3.44
N GLU A 70 -18.44 -15.19 -3.31
CA GLU A 70 -19.55 -14.45 -2.67
C GLU A 70 -20.29 -13.49 -3.61
N GLU A 71 -20.24 -13.74 -4.92
CA GLU A 71 -21.26 -13.26 -5.87
C GLU A 71 -21.78 -14.50 -6.62
N ALA A 72 -22.70 -15.22 -5.98
CA ALA A 72 -23.53 -16.26 -6.58
C ALA A 72 -24.99 -15.82 -6.48
#